data_AF-A0A496AMH2-F1
#
_entry.id   AF-A0A496AMH2-F1
#
_cell.length_a   1.000
_cell.length_b   1.000
_cell.length_c   1.000
_cell.angle_alpha   90.00
_cell.angle_beta   90.00
_cell.angle_gamma   90.00
#
_symmetry.space_group_name_H-M   'P 1'
#
loop_
_entity.id
_entity.type
_entity.pdbx_description
1 polymer ?
#
loop_
_entity_poly.entity_id
_entity_poly.type
_entity_poly.pdbx_seq_one_letter_code
_entity_poly.pdbx_strand_id
1 'polypeptide(L)'
;MEFYMPLSNVSETIGVEEEIIKNTLERRDADIEPYLRVVSARAEANGSTRPQLQLRIDGLAPLIKKLSYNMPTDDIIENLICQVVHLTHITDINAHLEAENQALRNENQHLQETIDALDAENDELIEKVEENQNLYAQVEDLTRQLKEKETTTWVKRLFPARD
;
A
#
# COMPACT_ATOMS: atom_id res chain seq x y z
N MET A 1 -14.83 -2.85 -17.16
CA MET A 1 -15.12 -1.41 -17.07
C MET A 1 -14.93 -0.83 -18.46
N GLU A 2 -15.93 -0.17 -19.04
CA GLU A 2 -15.74 0.53 -20.32
C GLU A 2 -15.07 1.88 -20.03
N PHE A 3 -13.77 1.97 -20.28
CA PHE A 3 -13.00 3.19 -20.06
C PHE A 3 -13.16 4.12 -21.26
N TYR A 4 -13.82 5.25 -21.03
CA TYR A 4 -14.05 6.29 -22.03
C TYR A 4 -13.32 7.56 -21.61
N MET A 5 -12.63 8.16 -22.57
CA MET A 5 -11.80 9.33 -22.35
C MET A 5 -12.36 10.54 -23.10
N PRO A 6 -12.29 11.75 -22.51
CA PRO A 6 -12.51 12.99 -23.26
C PRO A 6 -11.42 13.16 -24.32
N LEU A 7 -11.74 13.90 -25.38
CA LEU A 7 -10.80 14.12 -26.48
C LEU A 7 -9.50 14.80 -26.05
N SER A 8 -9.54 15.65 -25.02
CA SER A 8 -8.34 16.23 -24.40
C SER A 8 -7.34 15.16 -23.94
N ASN A 9 -7.83 14.13 -23.25
CA ASN A 9 -6.98 13.04 -22.77
C ASN A 9 -6.49 12.17 -23.93
N VAL A 10 -7.33 11.98 -24.96
CA VAL A 10 -6.93 11.25 -26.18
C VAL A 10 -5.82 12.01 -26.92
N SER A 11 -5.95 13.34 -27.02
CA SER A 11 -4.96 14.26 -27.58
C SER A 11 -3.62 14.13 -26.87
N GLU A 12 -3.62 14.20 -25.54
CA GLU A 12 -2.41 14.02 -24.72
C GLU A 12 -1.81 12.62 -24.89
N THR A 13 -2.65 11.58 -24.94
CA THR A 13 -2.20 10.18 -25.04
C THR A 13 -1.54 9.88 -26.39
N ILE A 14 -2.11 10.36 -27.49
CA ILE A 14 -1.60 10.09 -28.84
C ILE A 14 -0.55 11.13 -29.24
N GLY A 15 -0.54 12.31 -28.61
CA GLY A 15 0.33 13.42 -28.99
C GLY A 15 -0.14 14.12 -30.28
N VAL A 16 -1.46 14.21 -30.49
CA VAL A 16 -2.07 14.83 -31.67
C VAL A 16 -3.06 15.88 -31.21
N GLU A 17 -3.06 17.04 -31.87
CA GLU A 17 -3.96 18.15 -31.54
C GLU A 17 -5.44 17.73 -31.50
N GLU A 18 -6.13 18.15 -30.43
CA GLU A 18 -7.53 17.78 -30.18
C GLU A 18 -8.45 18.14 -31.36
N GLU A 19 -8.18 19.23 -32.07
CA GLU A 19 -8.95 19.65 -33.24
C GLU A 19 -8.83 18.66 -34.40
N ILE A 20 -7.64 18.11 -34.65
CA ILE A 20 -7.41 17.08 -35.67
C ILE A 20 -8.17 15.81 -35.32
N ILE A 21 -8.13 15.41 -34.05
CA ILE A 21 -8.87 14.26 -33.54
C ILE A 21 -10.37 14.48 -33.72
N LYS A 22 -10.89 15.62 -33.27
CA LYS A 22 -12.29 15.99 -33.41
C LYS A 22 -12.75 15.95 -34.88
N ASN A 23 -12.00 16.58 -35.78
CA ASN A 23 -12.29 16.58 -37.22
C ASN A 23 -12.28 15.17 -37.83
N THR A 24 -11.45 14.27 -37.31
CA THR A 24 -11.38 12.87 -37.75
C THR A 24 -12.58 12.06 -37.25
N LEU A 25 -13.00 12.30 -36.00
CA LEU A 25 -14.13 11.60 -35.37
C LEU A 25 -15.49 12.09 -35.88
N GLU A 26 -15.62 13.37 -36.24
CA GLU A 26 -16.84 13.95 -36.80
C GLU A 26 -17.23 13.35 -38.16
N ARG A 27 -16.29 12.71 -38.87
CA ARG A 27 -16.57 11.99 -40.12
C ARG A 27 -17.44 10.75 -39.93
N ARG A 28 -17.64 10.28 -38.68
CA ARG A 28 -18.52 9.15 -38.30
C ARG A 28 -18.37 7.91 -39.17
N ASP A 29 -17.12 7.54 -39.41
CA ASP A 29 -16.80 6.31 -40.12
C ASP A 29 -17.28 5.08 -39.33
N ALA A 30 -17.73 4.06 -40.08
CA ALA A 30 -18.30 2.82 -39.52
C ALA A 30 -17.37 2.09 -38.53
N ASP A 31 -16.05 2.21 -38.72
CA ASP A 31 -15.05 1.52 -37.88
C ASP A 31 -14.82 2.19 -36.52
N ILE A 32 -15.20 3.46 -36.35
CA ILE A 32 -14.95 4.25 -35.13
C ILE A 32 -16.24 4.55 -34.37
N GLU A 33 -17.36 4.71 -35.08
CA GLU A 33 -18.68 4.99 -34.51
C GLU A 33 -19.03 4.14 -33.29
N PRO A 34 -18.76 2.81 -33.24
CA PRO A 34 -19.08 1.97 -32.08
C PRO A 34 -18.35 2.34 -30.78
N TYR A 35 -17.25 3.09 -30.88
CA TYR A 35 -16.41 3.48 -29.75
C TYR A 35 -16.68 4.92 -29.28
N LEU A 36 -17.53 5.65 -29.99
CA LEU A 36 -17.86 7.03 -29.69
C LEU A 36 -19.09 7.12 -28.81
N ARG A 37 -19.04 8.04 -27.84
CA ARG A 37 -20.24 8.48 -27.11
C ARG A 37 -20.23 9.99 -26.97
N VAL A 38 -21.43 10.57 -27.01
CA VAL A 38 -21.63 11.99 -26.70
C VAL A 38 -22.23 12.07 -25.31
N VAL A 39 -21.55 12.76 -24.41
CA VAL A 39 -22.04 13.04 -23.06
C VAL A 39 -22.32 14.53 -22.92
N SER A 40 -23.34 14.88 -22.14
CA SER A 40 -23.59 16.27 -21.76
C SER A 40 -22.53 16.71 -20.76
N ALA A 41 -21.68 17.69 -21.11
CA ALA A 41 -20.75 18.28 -20.16
C ALA A 41 -21.51 19.05 -19.09
N ARG A 42 -21.00 19.05 -17.85
CA ARG A 42 -21.55 19.86 -16.75
C ARG A 42 -21.42 21.33 -17.16
N ALA A 43 -22.50 22.10 -17.01
CA ALA A 43 -22.55 23.50 -17.44
C ALA A 43 -21.38 24.29 -16.87
N GLU A 44 -20.56 24.87 -17.74
CA GLU A 44 -19.64 25.93 -17.35
C GLU A 44 -20.44 27.16 -16.89
N ALA A 45 -19.78 28.09 -16.19
CA ALA A 45 -20.37 29.27 -15.53
C ALA A 45 -21.27 30.17 -16.42
N ASN A 46 -21.35 29.87 -17.72
CA ASN A 46 -22.06 30.61 -18.75
C ASN A 46 -23.40 29.95 -19.15
N GLY A 47 -23.82 28.88 -18.46
CA GLY A 47 -25.16 28.28 -18.62
C GLY A 47 -25.37 27.43 -19.89
N SER A 48 -24.36 27.28 -20.76
CA SER A 48 -24.47 26.41 -21.94
C SER A 48 -23.90 25.02 -21.67
N THR A 49 -24.74 23.99 -21.70
CA THR A 49 -24.33 22.59 -21.79
C THR A 49 -23.81 22.30 -23.20
N ARG A 50 -22.50 22.13 -23.36
CA ARG A 50 -21.91 21.71 -24.63
C ARG A 50 -21.79 20.18 -24.67
N PRO A 51 -22.18 19.52 -25.77
CA PRO A 51 -21.94 18.10 -25.94
C PRO A 51 -20.42 17.84 -25.98
N GLN A 52 -19.93 16.91 -25.15
CA GLN A 52 -18.55 16.45 -25.16
C GLN A 52 -18.49 15.06 -25.79
N LEU A 53 -17.63 14.92 -26.80
CA LEU A 53 -17.33 13.64 -27.40
C LEU A 53 -16.34 12.89 -26.50
N GLN A 54 -16.59 11.60 -26.30
CA GLN A 54 -15.69 10.70 -25.60
C GLN A 54 -15.43 9.45 -26.44
N LEU A 55 -14.21 8.96 -26.38
CA LEU A 55 -13.74 7.78 -27.09
C LEU A 55 -13.46 6.66 -26.10
N ARG A 56 -13.99 5.45 -26.35
CA ARG A 56 -13.60 4.26 -25.60
C ARG A 56 -12.15 3.90 -25.91
N ILE A 57 -11.42 3.38 -24.93
CA ILE A 57 -9.99 3.04 -25.08
C ILE A 57 -9.70 2.12 -26.29
N ASP A 58 -10.57 1.15 -26.57
CA ASP A 58 -10.43 0.24 -27.72
C ASP A 58 -10.56 0.95 -29.07
N GLY A 59 -11.18 2.14 -29.08
CA GLY A 59 -11.30 3.02 -30.23
C GLY A 59 -10.02 3.80 -30.55
N LEU A 60 -8.99 3.76 -29.70
CA LEU A 60 -7.71 4.39 -29.96
C LEU A 60 -7.02 3.80 -31.18
N ALA A 61 -6.97 2.47 -31.30
CA ALA A 61 -6.33 1.79 -32.43
C ALA A 61 -6.94 2.19 -33.80
N PRO A 62 -8.28 2.15 -34.00
CA PRO A 62 -8.86 2.59 -35.26
C PRO A 62 -8.72 4.11 -35.47
N LEU A 63 -8.70 4.94 -34.42
CA LEU A 63 -8.41 6.37 -34.53
C LEU A 63 -6.97 6.62 -35.01
N ILE A 64 -5.98 6.01 -34.37
CA ILE A 64 -4.56 6.13 -34.72
C ILE A 64 -4.34 5.69 -36.18
N LYS A 65 -4.96 4.58 -36.59
CA LYS A 65 -4.89 4.11 -37.98
C LYS A 65 -5.36 5.18 -38.96
N LYS A 66 -6.41 5.94 -38.64
CA LYS A 66 -6.91 7.00 -39.52
C LYS A 66 -6.07 8.26 -39.51
N LEU A 67 -5.57 8.64 -38.33
CA LEU A 67 -4.64 9.74 -38.20
C LEU A 67 -3.33 9.44 -38.98
N SER A 68 -2.87 8.20 -38.94
CA SER A 68 -1.64 7.78 -39.63
C SER A 68 -1.68 7.90 -41.15
N TYR A 69 -2.87 7.86 -41.78
CA TYR A 69 -2.97 8.07 -43.23
C TYR A 69 -2.67 9.52 -43.65
N ASN A 70 -2.71 10.48 -42.72
CA ASN A 70 -2.45 11.90 -42.97
C ASN A 70 -1.19 12.41 -42.24
N MET A 71 -0.40 11.53 -41.62
CA MET A 71 0.84 11.88 -40.94
C MET A 71 2.06 11.36 -41.71
N PRO A 72 3.16 12.12 -41.79
CA PRO A 72 4.44 11.60 -42.22
C PRO A 72 4.84 10.38 -41.38
N THR A 73 5.34 9.33 -42.02
CA THR A 73 5.79 8.11 -41.33
C THR A 73 6.85 8.41 -40.28
N ASP A 74 7.71 9.41 -40.52
CA ASP A 74 8.78 9.80 -39.61
C ASP A 74 8.25 10.32 -38.26
N ASP A 75 7.19 11.14 -38.27
CA ASP A 75 6.55 11.68 -37.06
C ASP A 75 5.90 10.56 -36.22
N ILE A 76 5.33 9.55 -36.90
CA ILE A 76 4.75 8.37 -36.25
C ILE A 76 5.86 7.55 -35.57
N ILE A 77 6.99 7.37 -36.26
CA ILE A 77 8.14 6.61 -35.74
C ILE A 77 8.72 7.32 -34.51
N GLU A 78 8.92 8.64 -34.57
CA GLU A 78 9.46 9.41 -33.44
C GLU A 78 8.56 9.32 -32.20
N ASN A 79 7.24 9.47 -32.38
CA ASN A 79 6.29 9.33 -31.28
C ASN A 79 6.31 7.91 -30.68
N LEU A 80 6.33 6.87 -31.51
CA LEU A 80 6.44 5.49 -31.04
C LEU A 80 7.75 5.22 -30.29
N ILE A 81 8.87 5.79 -30.74
CA ILE A 81 10.15 5.67 -30.02
C ILE A 81 10.04 6.31 -28.63
N CYS A 82 9.48 7.52 -28.53
CA CYS A 82 9.26 8.19 -27.24
C CYS A 82 8.40 7.33 -26.31
N GLN A 83 7.31 6.75 -26.81
CA GLN A 83 6.44 5.86 -26.03
C GLN A 83 7.18 4.60 -25.55
N VAL A 84 7.97 3.97 -26.42
CA VAL A 84 8.77 2.77 -26.05
C VAL A 84 9.80 3.10 -24.97
N VAL A 85 10.49 4.24 -25.09
CA VAL A 85 11.46 4.70 -24.08
C VAL A 85 10.75 4.96 -22.74
N HIS A 86 9.62 5.65 -22.75
CA HIS A 86 8.83 5.90 -21.55
C HIS A 86 8.35 4.60 -20.90
N LEU A 87 7.82 3.66 -21.69
CA LEU A 87 7.38 2.36 -21.19
C LEU A 87 8.54 1.59 -20.57
N THR A 88 9.70 1.54 -21.23
CA THR A 88 10.90 0.88 -20.72
C THR A 88 11.32 1.48 -19.38
N HIS A 89 11.37 2.81 -19.29
CA HIS A 89 11.71 3.49 -18.04
C HIS A 89 10.73 3.18 -16.90
N ILE A 90 9.42 3.17 -17.19
CA ILE A 90 8.38 2.79 -16.22
C ILE A 90 8.53 1.32 -15.81
N THR A 91 8.88 0.43 -16.73
CA THR A 91 9.09 -0.99 -16.41
C THR A 91 10.29 -1.17 -15.48
N ASP A 92 11.38 -0.44 -15.73
CA ASP A 92 12.57 -0.46 -14.86
C ASP A 92 12.25 0.07 -13.46
N ILE A 93 11.50 1.17 -13.35
CA ILE A 93 11.06 1.71 -12.06
C ILE A 93 10.17 0.70 -11.33
N ASN A 94 9.21 0.08 -12.02
CA ASN A 94 8.35 -0.93 -11.40
C ASN A 94 9.16 -2.12 -10.89
N ALA A 95 10.12 -2.63 -11.67
CA ALA A 95 11.00 -3.72 -11.24
C ALA A 95 11.84 -3.33 -10.01
N HIS A 96 12.33 -2.09 -9.96
CA HIS A 96 13.06 -1.58 -8.80
C HIS A 96 12.17 -1.49 -7.56
N LEU A 97 10.97 -0.92 -7.71
CA LEU A 97 9.99 -0.80 -6.62
C LEU A 97 9.53 -2.18 -6.12
N GLU A 98 9.31 -3.15 -7.00
CA GLU A 98 8.99 -4.53 -6.61
C GLU A 98 10.11 -5.17 -5.78
N ALA A 99 11.36 -4.98 -6.18
CA ALA A 99 12.52 -5.47 -5.44
C ALA A 99 12.64 -4.81 -4.05
N GLU A 100 12.47 -3.49 -3.97
CA GLU A 100 12.49 -2.75 -2.70
C GLU A 100 11.35 -3.19 -1.78
N ASN A 101 10.13 -3.36 -2.32
CA ASN A 101 8.98 -3.82 -1.55
C ASN A 101 9.23 -5.23 -0.97
N GLN A 102 9.86 -6.12 -1.76
CA GLN A 102 10.20 -7.45 -1.28
C GLN A 102 11.28 -7.41 -0.19
N ALA A 103 12.28 -6.54 -0.31
CA ALA A 103 13.29 -6.34 0.72
C ALA A 103 12.65 -5.85 2.05
N LEU A 104 11.78 -4.84 1.97
CA LEU A 104 11.07 -4.30 3.14
C LEU A 104 10.12 -5.33 3.78
N ARG A 105 9.50 -6.21 3.00
CA ARG A 105 8.69 -7.32 3.53
C ARG A 105 9.53 -8.32 4.30
N ASN A 106 10.69 -8.69 3.76
CA ASN A 106 11.60 -9.60 4.44
C ASN A 106 12.14 -8.98 5.75
N GLU A 107 12.48 -7.68 5.73
CA GLU A 107 12.91 -6.96 6.93
C GLU A 107 11.81 -6.87 7.98
N ASN A 108 10.57 -6.55 7.59
CA ASN A 108 9.43 -6.55 8.50
C ASN A 108 9.19 -7.93 9.12
N GLN A 109 9.29 -9.00 8.32
CA GLN A 109 9.17 -10.36 8.84
C GLN A 109 10.26 -10.65 9.88
N HIS A 110 11.51 -10.29 9.59
CA HIS A 110 12.62 -10.50 10.53
C HIS A 110 12.45 -9.70 11.83
N LEU A 111 11.99 -8.46 11.73
CA LEU A 111 11.69 -7.63 12.91
C LEU A 111 10.54 -8.23 13.72
N GLN A 112 9.49 -8.75 13.07
CA GLN A 112 8.38 -9.41 13.75
C GLN A 112 8.85 -10.66 14.51
N GLU A 113 9.67 -11.51 13.87
CA GLU A 113 10.27 -12.68 14.52
C GLU A 113 11.14 -12.29 15.73
N THR A 114 11.84 -11.16 15.64
CA THR A 114 12.65 -10.62 16.74
C THR A 114 11.78 -10.12 17.90
N ILE A 115 10.67 -9.42 17.59
CA ILE A 115 9.70 -8.97 18.59
C ILE A 115 9.10 -10.18 19.31
N ASP A 116 8.63 -11.18 18.57
CA ASP A 116 8.02 -12.39 19.14
C ASP A 116 9.00 -13.14 20.06
N ALA A 117 10.29 -13.19 19.70
CA ALA A 117 11.33 -13.79 20.52
C ALA A 117 11.59 -12.99 21.81
N LEU A 118 11.64 -11.66 21.72
CA LEU A 118 11.83 -10.78 22.88
C LEU A 118 10.63 -10.82 23.82
N ASP A 119 9.42 -10.89 23.29
CA ASP A 119 8.20 -11.01 24.10
C ASP A 119 8.20 -12.34 24.88
N ALA A 120 8.60 -13.45 24.23
CA ALA A 120 8.74 -14.74 24.90
C ALA A 120 9.81 -14.72 26.01
N GLU A 121 10.96 -14.09 25.77
CA GLU A 121 12.00 -13.92 26.80
C GLU A 121 11.50 -13.06 27.96
N ASN A 122 10.75 -12.00 27.66
CA ASN A 122 10.19 -11.11 28.67
C ASN A 122 9.17 -11.83 29.56
N ASP A 123 8.28 -12.64 28.97
CA ASP A 123 7.33 -13.48 29.71
C ASP A 123 8.06 -14.47 30.63
N GLU A 124 9.12 -15.13 30.16
CA GLU A 124 9.94 -16.03 30.99
C GLU A 124 10.61 -15.29 32.16
N LEU A 125 11.11 -14.07 31.91
CA LEU A 125 11.71 -13.24 32.95
C LEU A 125 10.67 -12.77 33.97
N ILE A 126 9.45 -12.44 33.55
CA ILE A 126 8.34 -12.08 34.44
C ILE A 126 8.03 -13.25 35.37
N GLU A 127 7.89 -14.47 34.83
CA GLU A 127 7.64 -15.67 35.64
C GLU A 127 8.74 -15.90 36.68
N LYS A 128 10.01 -15.79 36.28
CA LYS A 128 11.15 -15.90 37.22
C LYS A 128 11.14 -14.82 38.30
N VAL A 129 10.72 -13.60 37.97
CA VAL A 129 10.61 -12.51 38.96
C VAL A 129 9.50 -12.83 39.96
N GLU A 130 8.35 -13.33 39.50
CA GLU A 130 7.24 -13.74 40.38
C GLU A 130 7.63 -14.91 41.30
N GLU A 131 8.31 -15.93 40.77
CA GLU A 131 8.84 -17.04 41.56
C GLU A 131 9.80 -16.55 42.65
N ASN A 132 10.73 -15.66 42.30
CA ASN A 132 11.67 -15.09 43.27
C ASN A 132 10.96 -14.28 44.35
N GLN A 133 9.95 -13.48 44.00
CA GLN A 133 9.14 -12.74 44.96
C GLN A 133 8.42 -13.68 45.94
N ASN A 134 7.85 -14.78 45.43
CA ASN A 134 7.22 -15.80 46.25
C ASN A 134 8.21 -16.48 47.20
N LEU A 135 9.42 -16.79 46.73
CA LEU A 135 10.48 -17.35 47.56
C LEU A 135 10.91 -16.39 48.66
N TYR A 136 11.08 -15.10 48.35
CA TYR A 136 11.39 -14.07 49.35
C TYR A 136 10.31 -14.00 50.44
N ALA A 137 9.04 -14.01 50.06
CA ALA A 137 7.93 -14.01 51.02
C ALA A 137 7.94 -15.25 51.93
N GLN A 138 8.25 -16.43 51.39
CA GLN A 138 8.39 -17.66 52.18
C GLN A 138 9.56 -17.60 53.16
N VAL A 139 10.72 -17.11 52.72
CA VAL A 139 11.90 -16.95 53.59
C VAL A 139 11.61 -15.98 54.73
N GLU A 140 10.89 -14.88 54.46
CA GLU A 140 10.49 -13.92 55.48
C GLU A 140 9.55 -14.55 56.52
N ASP A 141 8.55 -15.32 56.07
CA ASP A 141 7.64 -16.03 56.98
C ASP A 141 8.37 -17.08 57.82
N LEU A 142 9.24 -17.91 57.22
CA LEU A 142 10.04 -18.89 57.95
C LEU A 142 10.96 -18.22 58.97
N THR A 143 11.56 -17.07 58.63
CA THR A 143 12.40 -16.29 59.54
C THR A 143 11.59 -15.76 60.73
N ARG A 144 10.35 -15.30 60.50
CA ARG A 144 9.43 -14.89 61.55
C ARG A 144 9.07 -16.06 62.47
N GLN A 145 8.68 -17.21 61.91
CA GLN A 145 8.35 -18.41 62.67
C GLN A 145 9.53 -18.90 63.52
N LEU A 146 10.75 -18.83 62.98
CA LEU A 146 11.96 -19.23 63.71
C LEU A 146 12.22 -18.30 64.91
N LYS A 147 12.12 -16.98 64.73
CA LYS A 147 12.21 -16.00 65.83
C LYS A 147 11.14 -16.22 66.90
N GLU A 148 9.91 -16.52 66.52
CA GLU A 148 8.82 -16.82 67.46
C GLU A 148 9.08 -18.12 68.25
N LYS A 149 9.58 -19.16 67.58
CA LYS A 149 9.99 -20.42 68.24
C LYS A 149 11.17 -20.23 69.18
N GLU A 150 12.17 -19.45 68.78
CA GLU A 150 13.33 -19.14 69.62
C GLU A 150 12.90 -18.37 70.88
N THR A 151 12.09 -17.33 70.73
CA THR A 151 11.58 -16.55 71.87
C THR A 151 10.74 -17.40 72.82
N THR A 152 9.81 -18.22 72.32
CA THR A 152 9.04 -19.16 73.17
C THR A 152 9.92 -20.21 73.84
N THR A 153 10.94 -20.73 73.16
CA THR A 153 11.90 -21.69 73.75
C THR A 153 12.74 -21.04 74.85
N TRP A 154 13.22 -19.81 74.62
CA TRP A 154 13.93 -19.02 75.62
C TRP A 154 13.07 -18.71 76.84
N VAL A 155 11.82 -18.29 76.64
CA VAL A 155 10.88 -18.03 77.74
C VAL A 155 10.62 -19.30 78.56
N LYS A 156 10.42 -20.45 77.92
CA LYS A 156 10.28 -21.75 78.61
C LYS A 156 11.52 -22.16 79.40
N ARG A 157 12.73 -21.83 78.92
CA ARG A 157 13.99 -22.11 79.63
C ARG A 157 14.21 -21.18 80.83
N LEU A 158 13.81 -19.91 80.74
CA LEU A 158 13.96 -18.91 81.80
C LEU A 158 12.92 -19.06 82.92
N PHE A 159 11.72 -19.53 82.58
CA PHE A 159 10.65 -19.79 83.53
C PHE A 159 10.17 -21.25 83.41
N PRO A 160 10.95 -22.23 83.89
CA PRO A 160 10.47 -23.60 83.96
C PRO A 160 9.25 -23.65 84.88
N ALA A 161 8.16 -24.26 84.40
CA ALA A 161 6.98 -24.46 85.22
C ALA A 161 7.37 -25.23 86.50
N ARG A 162 7.09 -24.64 87.66
CA ARG A 162 7.15 -25.34 88.95
C ARG A 162 5.87 -26.18 89.05
N ASP A 163 6.01 -27.48 88.88
CA ASP A 163 5.06 -28.46 89.42
C ASP A 163 5.16 -28.52 90.95
#